data_AF-A0A7C2UK67-F1
#
_entry.id   AF-A0A7C2UK67-F1
#
_cell.length_a   1.000
_cell.length_b   1.000
_cell.length_c   1.000
_cell.angle_alpha   90.00
_cell.angle_beta   90.00
_cell.angle_gamma   90.00
#
_symmetry.space_group_name_H-M   'P 1'
#
loop_
_entity.id
_entity.type
_entity.pdbx_description
1 polymer ?
#
loop_
_entity_poly.entity_id
_entity_poly.type
_entity_poly.pdbx_seq_one_letter_code
_entity_poly.pdbx_strand_id
1 'polypeptide(L)' 'EDAVQITIRGDMVDVELRIAVVLGYSVHSVARAIQRRVREELEAVVGATVGRVDVDVRQVIPPEEVLMLDERGEDAEG' A
#
# COMPACT_ATOMS: atom_id res chain seq x y z
N GLU A 1 -4.82 5.41 -12.63
CA GLU A 1 -4.00 6.17 -11.66
C GLU A 1 -3.10 5.16 -10.95
N ASP A 2 -1.84 5.50 -10.71
CA ASP A 2 -0.89 4.59 -10.05
C ASP A 2 -1.30 4.30 -8.60
N ALA A 3 -1.24 3.02 -8.22
CA ALA A 3 -1.55 2.56 -6.86
C ALA A 3 -0.46 2.93 -5.84
N VAL A 4 0.76 3.20 -6.33
CA VAL A 4 1.92 3.56 -5.52
C VAL A 4 2.68 4.69 -6.21
N GLN A 5 2.99 5.73 -5.46
CA GLN A 5 3.88 6.79 -5.90
C GLN A 5 5.03 6.95 -4.90
N ILE A 6 6.27 6.88 -5.39
CA ILE A 6 7.48 7.08 -4.60
C ILE A 6 8.20 8.31 -5.12
N THR A 7 8.51 9.24 -4.23
CA THR A 7 9.28 10.45 -4.54
C THR A 7 10.58 10.43 -3.76
N ILE A 8 11.71 10.56 -4.46
CA ILE A 8 13.04 10.55 -3.85
C ILE A 8 13.63 11.96 -3.96
N ARG A 9 14.05 12.53 -2.84
CA ARG A 9 14.62 13.89 -2.74
C ARG A 9 15.92 13.83 -1.93
N GLY A 10 17.04 13.72 -2.63
CA GLY A 10 18.33 13.47 -1.97
C GLY A 10 18.33 12.11 -1.29
N ASP A 11 18.59 12.07 0.01
CA ASP A 11 18.50 10.88 0.88
C ASP A 11 17.10 10.63 1.47
N MET A 12 16.14 11.51 1.19
CA MET A 12 14.78 11.40 1.73
C MET A 12 13.83 10.71 0.74
N VAL A 13 13.01 9.78 1.25
CA VAL A 13 11.98 9.09 0.49
C VAL A 13 10.60 9.42 1.05
N ASP A 14 9.70 9.84 0.17
CA ASP A 14 8.28 10.00 0.46
C ASP A 14 7.47 9.00 -0.36
N VAL A 15 6.47 8.37 0.28
CA VAL A 15 5.62 7.36 -0.34
C VAL A 15 4.15 7.73 -0.17
N GLU A 16 3.39 7.60 -1.24
CA GLU A 16 1.94 7.64 -1.24
C GLU A 16 1.43 6.29 -1.75
N LEU A 17 0.60 5.62 -0.94
CA LEU A 17 -0.03 4.35 -1.28
C LEU A 17 -1.53 4.51 -1.33
N ARG A 18 -2.15 4.03 -2.42
CA ARG A 18 -3.60 3.96 -2.58
C ARG A 18 -4.02 2.52 -2.48
N ILE A 19 -4.79 2.19 -1.46
CA ILE A 19 -5.15 0.80 -1.14
C ILE A 19 -6.65 0.59 -1.11
N ALA A 20 -7.02 -0.67 -1.26
CA ALA A 20 -8.30 -1.19 -0.88
C ALA A 20 -8.17 -2.01 0.41
N VAL A 21 -9.20 -2.01 1.26
CA VAL A 21 -9.22 -2.78 2.51
C VAL A 21 -10.36 -3.78 2.48
N VAL A 22 -10.12 -5.00 2.94
CA VAL A 22 -11.19 -6.01 2.99
C VAL A 22 -12.18 -5.69 4.10
N LEU A 23 -13.48 -5.90 3.83
CA LEU A 23 -14.55 -5.74 4.81
C LEU A 23 -14.31 -6.65 6.01
N GLY A 24 -14.49 -6.09 7.21
CA GLY A 24 -14.19 -6.76 8.48
C GLY A 24 -12.85 -6.35 9.10
N TYR A 25 -11.97 -5.69 8.35
CA TYR A 25 -10.76 -5.07 8.89
C TYR A 25 -10.96 -3.59 9.18
N SER A 26 -10.40 -3.12 10.30
CA SER A 26 -10.40 -1.69 10.62
C SER A 26 -9.47 -0.94 9.68
N VAL A 27 -10.05 -0.05 8.87
CA VAL A 27 -9.32 0.85 7.96
C VAL A 27 -8.16 1.55 8.67
N HIS A 28 -8.41 2.09 9.87
CA HIS A 28 -7.37 2.81 10.62
C HIS A 28 -6.22 1.89 11.07
N SER A 29 -6.56 0.67 11.50
CA SER A 29 -5.55 -0.30 11.94
C SER A 29 -4.69 -0.75 10.76
N VAL A 30 -5.32 -1.04 9.61
CA VAL A 30 -4.64 -1.44 8.38
C VAL A 30 -3.73 -0.32 7.86
N ALA A 31 -4.26 0.91 7.75
CA ALA A 31 -3.48 2.05 7.28
C ALA A 31 -2.26 2.30 8.18
N ARG A 32 -2.44 2.29 9.51
CA ARG A 32 -1.34 2.48 10.47
C ARG A 32 -0.31 1.36 10.39
N ALA A 33 -0.74 0.11 10.23
CA ALA A 33 0.16 -1.03 10.08
C ALA A 33 1.01 -0.91 8.80
N ILE A 34 0.39 -0.54 7.68
CA ILE A 34 1.08 -0.32 6.40
C ILE A 34 2.06 0.84 6.51
N GLN A 35 1.64 2.00 7.04
CA GLN A 35 2.52 3.15 7.24
C GLN A 35 3.77 2.80 8.02
N ARG A 36 3.59 2.05 9.12
CA ARG A 36 4.70 1.62 9.97
C ARG A 36 5.62 0.65 9.22
N ARG A 37 5.07 -0.38 8.60
CA ARG A 37 5.84 -1.40 7.89
C ARG A 37 6.62 -0.84 6.71
N VAL A 38 6.00 -0.01 5.89
CA VAL A 38 6.66 0.63 4.74
C VAL A 38 7.82 1.49 5.21
N ARG A 39 7.64 2.27 6.28
CA ARG A 39 8.74 3.04 6.88
C ARG A 39 9.87 2.13 7.35
N GLU A 40 9.57 1.16 8.21
CA GLU A 40 10.56 0.25 8.78
C GLU A 40 11.37 -0.47 7.68
N GLU A 41 10.71 -0.95 6.63
CA GLU A 41 11.37 -1.65 5.52
C GLU A 41 12.21 -0.70 4.65
N LEU A 42 11.72 0.49 4.30
CA LEU A 42 12.49 1.42 3.47
C LEU A 42 13.74 1.94 4.18
N GLU A 43 13.64 2.22 5.49
CA GLU A 43 14.79 2.63 6.29
C GLU A 43 15.79 1.48 6.45
N ALA A 44 15.31 0.23 6.63
CA ALA A 44 16.17 -0.94 6.80
C ALA A 44 16.85 -1.41 5.52
N VAL A 45 16.14 -1.41 4.39
CA VAL A 45 16.61 -2.01 3.13
C VAL A 45 17.36 -1.00 2.28
N VAL A 46 16.86 0.23 2.17
CA VAL A 46 17.39 1.25 1.26
C VAL A 46 18.41 2.14 1.97
N GLY A 47 18.43 2.15 3.31
CA GLY A 47 19.28 3.04 4.10
C GLY A 47 18.94 4.52 3.90
N ALA A 48 17.74 4.82 3.40
CA ALA A 48 17.25 6.15 3.14
C ALA A 48 16.37 6.63 4.30
N THR A 49 16.38 7.94 4.56
CA THR A 49 15.51 8.54 5.58
C THR A 49 14.09 8.61 5.04
N VAL A 50 13.12 7.96 5.68
CA VAL A 50 11.73 8.08 5.24
C VAL A 50 11.13 9.37 5.79
N GLY A 51 10.73 10.26 4.88
CA GLY A 51 10.05 11.51 5.21
C GLY A 51 8.59 11.22 5.60
N ARG A 52 7.73 11.08 4.58
CA ARG A 52 6.30 10.81 4.73
C ARG A 52 5.90 9.46 4.14
N VAL A 53 4.99 8.76 4.83
CA VAL A 53 4.24 7.63 4.27
C VAL A 53 2.76 7.95 4.39
N ASP A 54 2.14 8.26 3.26
CA ASP A 54 0.72 8.52 3.15
C ASP A 54 0.01 7.26 2.67
N VAL A 55 -1.06 6.86 3.36
CA VAL A 55 -1.87 5.69 3.00
C VAL A 55 -3.31 6.15 2.87
N ASP A 56 -3.78 6.08 1.64
CA ASP A 56 -5.09 6.54 1.22
C ASP A 56 -5.96 5.33 0.86
N VAL A 57 -7.01 5.11 1.65
CA VAL A 57 -7.90 3.97 1.48
C VAL A 57 -9.04 4.37 0.57
N ARG A 58 -9.04 3.88 -0.67
CA ARG A 58 -9.99 4.26 -1.70
C ARG A 58 -11.30 3.48 -1.63
N GLN A 59 -11.24 2.24 -1.18
CA GLN A 59 -12.41 1.35 -1.18
C GLN A 59 -12.32 0.29 -0.09
N VAL A 60 -13.49 -0.16 0.37
CA VAL A 60 -13.64 -1.33 1.23
C VAL A 60 -14.30 -2.44 0.41
N ILE A 61 -13.60 -3.57 0.25
CA ILE A 61 -14.01 -4.66 -0.64
C ILE A 61 -14.60 -5.81 0.21
N PRO A 62 -15.81 -6.31 -0.09
CA PRO A 62 -16.34 -7.52 0.54
C PRO A 62 -15.43 -8.73 0.28
N PRO A 63 -15.28 -9.67 1.23
CA PRO A 63 -14.37 -10.82 1.06
C PRO A 63 -14.71 -11.70 -0.16
N GLU A 64 -15.98 -11.79 -0.54
CA GLU A 64 -16.41 -12.51 -1.74
C GLU A 64 -15.92 -11.88 -3.06
N GLU A 65 -15.69 -10.56 -3.07
CA GLU A 65 -15.17 -9.83 -4.24
C GLU A 65 -13.64 -9.89 -4.31
N VAL A 66 -12.95 -10.09 -3.17
CA VAL A 66 -11.49 -10.32 -3.13
C VAL A 66 -11.11 -11.61 -3.86
N LEU A 67 -11.89 -12.67 -3.69
CA LEU A 67 -11.66 -13.95 -4.36
C LEU A 67 -11.75 -13.83 -5.89
N MET A 68 -12.67 -13.02 -6.40
CA MET A 68 -12.82 -12.79 -7.85
C MET A 68 -11.74 -11.89 -8.46
N LEU A 69 -11.07 -11.07 -7.63
CA LEU A 69 -9.95 -10.22 -8.06
C LEU A 69 -8.66 -11.03 -8.24
N ASP A 70 -8.46 -12.08 -7.44
CA ASP A 70 -7.34 -13.02 -7.55
C ASP A 70 -7.44 -13.81 -8.87
N GLU A 71 -8.64 -14.29 -9.20
CA GLU A 71 -8.91 -15.07 -10.43
C GLU A 71 -8.71 -14.25 -11.72
N ARG A 72 -8.99 -12.94 -11.73
CA ARG A 72 -8.74 -12.07 -12.90
C ARG A 72 -7.28 -11.65 -13.07
N GLY A 73 -6.45 -11.79 -12.04
CA GLY A 73 -5.03 -11.46 -12.11
C GLY A 73 -4.21 -12.49 -12.90
N GLU A 74 -4.71 -13.72 -13.00
CA GLU A 74 -4.03 -14.84 -13.64
C GLU A 74 -4.24 -14.89 -15.18
N ASP A 75 -5.28 -14.22 -15.70
CA ASP A 75 -5.60 -14.15 -17.13
C ASP A 75 -4.85 -13.03 -17.91
N ALA A 76 -4.01 -12.24 -17.25
CA ALA A 76 -3.27 -11.15 -17.90
C ALA A 76 -1.92 -11.59 -18.53
N GLU A 77 -1.55 -12.86 -18.40
CA GLU A 77 -0.41 -13.48 -19.08
C GLU A 77 -0.88 -14.67 -19.93
N GLY A 78 -1.45 -14.38 -21.10
CA GLY A 78 -1.85 -15.36 -22.12
C GLY A 78 -1.69 -14.81 -23.53
#